data_AF-A0A497DYP5-F1
#
_entry.id   AF-A0A497DYP5-F1
#
_cell.length_a   1.000
_cell.length_b   1.000
_cell.length_c   1.000
_cell.angle_alpha   90.00
_cell.angle_beta   90.00
_cell.angle_gamma   90.00
#
_symmetry.space_group_name_H-M   'P 1'
#
loop_
_entity.id
_entity.type
_entity.pdbx_description
1 polymer ?
#
loop_
_entity_poly.entity_id
_entity_poly.type
_entity_poly.pdbx_seq_one_letter_code
_entity_poly.pdbx_strand_id
1 'polypeptide(L)'
;MNYPGFLYFHCFLFDKGGYDHSNTEKIPHGIILVKGPNIKKNYEIKDAHIYDILPILLYSMNLPIGKDMDGKVLEEIFTNKFLKKRKIRYVESYETLNSKNATNSKNKIDKLNKKYLEELRTLGYIK
;
A
#
# COMPACT_ATOMS: atom_id res chain seq x y z
N MET A 1 7.13 -2.96 -22.75
CA MET A 1 7.31 -3.52 -21.39
C MET A 1 5.94 -3.95 -20.89
N ASN A 2 5.63 -5.25 -20.93
CA ASN A 2 4.32 -5.80 -20.52
C ASN A 2 4.35 -6.14 -19.03
N TYR A 3 3.70 -5.32 -18.19
CA TYR A 3 3.38 -5.66 -16.81
C TYR A 3 1.86 -5.76 -16.64
N PRO A 4 1.22 -6.94 -16.84
CA PRO A 4 -0.13 -7.16 -16.37
C PRO A 4 -0.06 -8.09 -15.15
N GLY A 5 0.39 -7.53 -14.02
CA GLY A 5 0.13 -8.11 -12.71
C GLY A 5 -1.00 -7.28 -12.11
N PHE A 6 -2.24 -7.72 -12.27
CA PHE A 6 -3.36 -7.05 -11.62
C PHE A 6 -3.45 -7.57 -10.19
N LEU A 7 -3.33 -6.64 -9.25
CA LEU A 7 -3.53 -6.88 -7.84
C LEU A 7 -4.83 -6.18 -7.45
N TYR A 8 -5.87 -6.95 -7.18
CA TYR A 8 -7.21 -6.42 -6.90
C TYR A 8 -7.51 -6.64 -5.41
N PHE A 9 -7.87 -5.56 -4.72
CA PHE A 9 -8.30 -5.58 -3.32
C PHE A 9 -9.72 -5.08 -3.22
N HIS A 10 -10.59 -5.93 -2.70
CA HIS A 10 -11.91 -5.52 -2.26
C HIS A 10 -12.15 -6.06 -0.86
N CYS A 11 -12.38 -5.13 0.07
CA CYS A 11 -12.81 -5.40 1.42
C CYS A 11 -14.33 -5.24 1.42
N PHE A 12 -15.07 -6.33 1.56
CA PHE A 12 -16.51 -6.24 1.79
C PHE A 12 -16.99 -7.43 2.60
N LEU A 13 -17.70 -7.16 3.69
CA LEU A 13 -18.52 -8.12 4.39
C LEU A 13 -19.92 -7.53 4.46
N PHE A 14 -20.91 -8.30 4.01
CA PHE A 14 -22.31 -7.94 4.16
C PHE A 14 -22.74 -8.36 5.56
N ASP A 15 -22.85 -7.40 6.48
CA ASP A 15 -23.39 -7.66 7.81
C ASP A 15 -24.63 -6.80 8.07
N LYS A 16 -25.67 -7.45 8.60
CA LYS A 16 -26.97 -6.87 9.00
C LYS A 16 -27.61 -5.87 8.01
N GLY A 17 -27.45 -6.08 6.70
CA GLY A 17 -28.18 -5.31 5.68
C GLY A 17 -27.64 -3.91 5.40
N GLY A 18 -26.37 -3.62 5.74
CA GLY A 18 -25.76 -2.31 5.51
C GLY A 18 -24.27 -2.35 5.16
N TYR A 19 -23.76 -1.17 4.79
CA TYR A 19 -22.36 -0.90 4.41
C TYR A 19 -21.66 -0.07 5.50
N ASP A 20 -21.60 -0.56 6.74
CA ASP A 20 -20.97 0.19 7.83
C ASP A 20 -19.57 -0.35 8.15
N HIS A 21 -18.57 0.55 8.13
CA HIS A 21 -17.17 0.28 8.43
C HIS A 21 -16.69 0.95 9.73
N SER A 22 -17.55 1.75 10.36
CA SER A 22 -17.17 2.60 11.49
C SER A 22 -17.55 2.01 12.85
N ASN A 23 -18.50 1.07 12.88
CA ASN A 23 -19.07 0.57 14.14
C ASN A 23 -19.27 -0.95 14.14
N THR A 24 -18.28 -1.71 13.65
CA THR A 24 -18.30 -3.18 13.69
C THR A 24 -17.47 -3.70 14.87
N GLU A 25 -18.07 -4.54 15.73
CA GLU A 25 -17.38 -5.17 16.88
C GLU A 25 -16.21 -6.05 16.44
N LYS A 26 -16.26 -6.58 15.21
CA LYS A 26 -15.24 -7.43 14.63
C LYS A 26 -14.90 -6.95 13.23
N ILE A 27 -13.62 -6.66 13.01
CA ILE A 27 -13.12 -6.30 11.67
C ILE A 27 -13.34 -7.50 10.74
N PRO A 28 -14.05 -7.31 9.61
CA PRO A 28 -14.29 -8.40 8.69
C PRO A 28 -13.02 -8.88 7.99
N HIS A 29 -13.01 -10.15 7.58
CA HIS A 29 -11.99 -10.66 6.67
C HIS A 29 -12.15 -10.02 5.29
N GLY A 30 -11.03 -9.58 4.69
CA GLY A 30 -10.97 -9.13 3.31
C GLY A 30 -10.68 -10.26 2.31
N ILE A 31 -10.85 -9.97 1.02
CA ILE A 31 -10.49 -10.90 -0.07
C ILE A 31 -9.24 -10.37 -0.79
N ILE A 32 -8.25 -11.24 -0.97
CA ILE A 32 -7.04 -10.97 -1.77
C ILE A 32 -7.00 -11.89 -3.00
N LEU A 33 -6.81 -11.29 -4.18
CA LEU A 33 -6.65 -12.01 -5.44
C LEU A 33 -5.38 -11.51 -6.13
N VAL A 34 -4.44 -12.43 -6.36
CA VAL A 34 -3.16 -12.13 -7.01
C VAL A 34 -3.05 -12.91 -8.30
N LYS A 35 -2.86 -12.22 -9.43
CA LYS A 35 -2.71 -12.86 -10.74
C LYS A 35 -1.57 -12.24 -11.53
N GLY A 36 -0.71 -13.10 -12.07
CA GLY A 36 0.38 -12.67 -12.95
C GLY A 36 1.22 -13.84 -13.45
N PRO A 37 2.15 -13.58 -14.41
CA PRO A 37 2.96 -14.63 -15.03
C PRO A 37 3.92 -15.34 -14.07
N ASN A 38 4.23 -14.72 -12.92
CA ASN A 38 5.17 -15.23 -11.94
C ASN A 38 4.50 -15.75 -10.66
N ILE A 39 3.17 -15.75 -10.62
CA ILE A 39 2.35 -16.17 -9.47
C ILE A 39 1.98 -17.64 -9.64
N LYS A 40 2.00 -18.41 -8.56
CA LYS A 40 1.56 -19.81 -8.56
C LYS A 40 0.07 -19.88 -8.91
N LYS A 41 -0.31 -20.87 -9.73
CA LYS A 41 -1.71 -21.16 -10.03
C LYS A 41 -2.30 -22.02 -8.92
N ASN A 42 -3.60 -21.85 -8.66
CA ASN A 42 -4.36 -22.63 -7.66
C ASN A 42 -3.68 -22.67 -6.29
N TYR A 43 -3.10 -21.55 -5.87
CA TYR A 43 -2.46 -21.40 -4.58
C TYR A 43 -3.38 -20.65 -3.62
N GLU A 44 -3.70 -21.26 -2.49
CA GLU A 44 -4.46 -20.64 -1.42
C GLU A 44 -3.51 -19.86 -0.51
N ILE A 45 -3.75 -18.56 -0.38
CA ILE A 45 -2.97 -17.68 0.51
C ILE A 45 -3.56 -17.81 1.92
N LYS A 46 -2.71 -18.12 2.90
CA LYS A 46 -3.09 -18.20 4.31
C LYS A 46 -2.53 -17.00 5.07
N ASP A 47 -3.29 -16.49 6.04
CA ASP A 47 -2.87 -15.48 7.00
C ASP A 47 -2.29 -14.18 6.38
N ALA A 48 -2.82 -13.75 5.23
CA ALA A 48 -2.44 -12.48 4.63
C ALA A 48 -2.96 -11.29 5.45
N HIS A 49 -2.17 -10.24 5.55
CA HIS A 49 -2.55 -8.97 6.17
C HIS A 49 -2.61 -7.83 5.16
N ILE A 50 -3.41 -6.82 5.46
CA ILE A 50 -3.55 -5.62 4.61
C ILE A 50 -2.19 -4.92 4.38
N TYR A 51 -1.28 -5.01 5.35
CA TYR A 51 0.05 -4.43 5.25
C TYR A 51 0.97 -5.16 4.26
N ASP A 52 0.70 -6.43 3.94
CA ASP A 52 1.55 -7.24 3.03
C ASP A 52 1.41 -6.80 1.57
N ILE A 53 0.32 -6.11 1.24
CA ILE A 53 -0.04 -5.67 -0.10
C ILE A 53 1.10 -4.91 -0.77
N LEU A 54 1.61 -3.89 -0.08
CA LEU A 54 2.61 -2.99 -0.64
C LEU A 54 3.96 -3.70 -0.82
N PRO A 55 4.54 -4.40 0.18
CA PRO A 55 5.72 -5.23 0.00
C PRO A 55 5.61 -6.22 -1.17
N ILE A 56 4.46 -6.92 -1.31
CA ILE A 56 4.21 -7.84 -2.44
C ILE A 56 4.27 -7.10 -3.78
N LEU A 57 3.60 -5.95 -3.87
CA LEU A 57 3.55 -5.16 -5.10
C LEU A 57 4.95 -4.66 -5.48
N LEU A 58 5.70 -4.08 -4.54
CA LEU A 58 7.06 -3.59 -4.78
C LEU A 58 7.99 -4.72 -5.25
N TYR A 59 7.93 -5.88 -4.59
CA TYR A 59 8.71 -7.04 -5.01
C TYR A 59 8.34 -7.50 -6.43
N SER A 60 7.04 -7.54 -6.75
CA SER A 60 6.56 -7.92 -8.09
C SER A 60 7.07 -6.96 -9.19
N MET A 61 7.21 -5.69 -8.85
CA MET A 61 7.72 -4.62 -9.71
C MET A 61 9.26 -4.53 -9.71
N ASN A 62 9.94 -5.43 -8.99
CA ASN A 62 11.39 -5.42 -8.84
C ASN A 62 11.91 -4.10 -8.23
N LEU A 63 11.20 -3.60 -7.22
CA LEU A 63 11.60 -2.48 -6.39
C LEU A 63 12.05 -2.99 -5.01
N PRO A 64 12.94 -2.27 -4.29
CA PRO A 64 13.28 -2.63 -2.93
C PRO A 64 12.10 -2.41 -1.97
N ILE A 65 12.21 -2.94 -0.77
CA ILE A 65 11.18 -2.89 0.27
C ILE A 65 11.74 -2.12 1.46
N GLY A 66 10.95 -1.25 2.07
CA GLY A 66 11.35 -0.57 3.30
C GLY A 66 11.44 -1.55 4.46
N LYS A 67 12.52 -1.50 5.24
CA LYS A 67 12.64 -2.29 6.48
C LYS A 67 11.68 -1.81 7.56
N ASP A 68 11.22 -0.57 7.44
CA ASP A 68 10.25 0.10 8.29
C ASP A 68 8.79 -0.19 7.88
N MET A 69 8.55 -1.01 6.87
CA MET A 69 7.19 -1.43 6.49
C MET A 69 6.68 -2.52 7.43
N ASP A 70 5.46 -2.37 7.93
CA ASP A 70 4.84 -3.33 8.87
C ASP A 70 4.53 -4.70 8.23
N GLY A 71 4.36 -4.75 6.90
CA GLY A 71 4.02 -5.96 6.15
C GLY A 71 5.23 -6.69 5.58
N LYS A 72 4.99 -7.88 5.02
CA LYS A 72 6.03 -8.73 4.41
C LYS A 72 5.69 -9.18 2.99
N VAL A 73 6.70 -9.64 2.26
CA VAL A 73 6.47 -10.36 1.01
C VAL A 73 6.00 -11.77 1.34
N LEU A 74 4.83 -12.13 0.83
CA LEU A 74 4.37 -13.52 0.81
C LEU A 74 5.09 -14.27 -0.33
N GLU A 75 6.35 -14.66 -0.11
CA GLU A 75 7.18 -15.33 -1.13
C GLU A 75 6.53 -16.58 -1.71
N GLU A 76 5.74 -17.27 -0.88
CA GLU A 76 5.03 -18.50 -1.20
C GLU A 76 4.04 -18.35 -2.37
N ILE A 77 3.55 -17.14 -2.66
CA ILE A 77 2.65 -16.88 -3.79
C ILE A 77 3.40 -16.90 -5.13
N PHE A 78 4.72 -16.71 -5.13
CA PHE A 78 5.53 -16.64 -6.33
C PHE A 78 6.07 -18.01 -6.74
N THR A 79 6.25 -18.20 -8.05
CA THR A 79 6.85 -19.43 -8.59
C THR A 79 8.32 -19.55 -8.16
N ASN A 80 8.80 -20.78 -7.93
CA ASN A 80 10.20 -21.05 -7.58
C ASN A 80 11.18 -20.47 -8.64
N LYS A 81 10.78 -20.46 -9.92
CA LYS A 81 11.58 -19.85 -11.00
C LYS A 81 11.77 -18.35 -10.79
N PHE A 82 10.73 -17.66 -10.33
CA PHE A 82 10.78 -16.22 -10.07
C PHE A 82 11.66 -15.92 -8.86
N LEU A 83 11.46 -16.62 -7.74
CA LEU A 83 12.25 -16.44 -6.51
C LEU A 83 13.74 -16.70 -6.75
N LYS A 84 14.10 -17.71 -7.56
CA LYS A 84 15.50 -17.97 -7.95
C LYS A 84 16.10 -16.85 -8.80
N LYS A 85 15.29 -16.19 -9.64
CA LYS A 85 15.74 -15.12 -10.53
C LYS A 85 15.80 -13.76 -9.84
N ARG A 86 14.96 -13.54 -8.82
CA ARG A 86 14.83 -12.24 -8.15
C ARG A 86 14.89 -12.40 -6.65
N LYS A 87 15.99 -11.95 -6.05
CA LYS A 87 16.10 -11.82 -4.60
C LYS A 87 15.38 -10.56 -4.12
N ILE A 88 14.78 -10.65 -2.94
CA ILE A 88 14.23 -9.49 -2.25
C ILE A 88 15.37 -8.54 -1.91
N ARG A 89 15.13 -7.24 -2.10
CA ARG A 89 16.07 -6.18 -1.74
C ARG A 89 15.40 -5.26 -0.74
N TYR A 90 16.16 -4.76 0.21
CA TYR A 90 15.68 -3.87 1.24
C TYR A 90 16.38 -2.52 1.18
N VAL A 91 15.66 -1.48 1.58
CA VAL A 91 16.17 -0.15 1.93
C VAL A 91 15.78 0.14 3.37
N GLU A 92 16.54 0.99 4.07
CA GLU A 92 16.22 1.32 5.48
C GLU A 92 14.84 1.96 5.61
N SER A 93 14.56 2.97 4.78
CA SER A 93 13.25 3.61 4.71
C SER A 93 13.13 4.37 3.40
N TYR A 94 11.91 4.45 2.86
CA TYR A 94 11.61 5.31 1.72
C TYR A 94 11.49 6.80 2.11
N GLU A 95 11.28 7.10 3.40
CA GLU A 95 11.18 8.46 3.93
C GLU A 95 12.55 9.16 3.96
N THR A 96 13.60 8.42 4.32
CA THR A 96 14.96 8.98 4.44
C THR A 96 15.60 9.31 3.08
N LEU A 97 15.21 8.60 2.02
CA LEU A 97 15.64 8.86 0.64
C LEU A 97 15.09 10.20 0.11
N ASN A 98 13.93 10.63 0.62
CA ASN A 98 13.28 11.87 0.21
C ASN A 98 13.70 13.09 1.02
N SER A 99 14.49 12.97 2.09
CA SER A 99 14.87 14.12 2.94
C SER A 99 15.61 15.25 2.18
N LYS A 100 16.21 14.98 1.01
CA LYS A 100 16.77 16.02 0.13
C LYS A 100 15.70 16.78 -0.70
N ASN A 101 14.54 16.18 -0.94
CA ASN A 101 13.40 16.79 -1.65
C ASN A 101 12.28 17.25 -0.68
N ALA A 102 12.26 16.73 0.56
CA ALA A 102 11.29 17.05 1.59
C ALA A 102 11.39 18.50 2.05
N THR A 103 12.57 19.12 2.02
CA THR A 103 12.74 20.56 2.31
C THR A 103 11.96 21.42 1.32
N ASN A 104 12.00 21.09 0.03
CA ASN A 104 11.23 21.81 -1.01
C ASN A 104 9.72 21.51 -0.94
N SER A 105 9.35 20.26 -0.62
CA SER A 105 7.94 19.89 -0.50
C SER A 105 7.29 20.49 0.74
N LYS A 106 7.98 20.50 1.89
CA LYS A 106 7.53 21.09 3.15
C LYS A 106 7.31 22.59 3.01
N ASN A 107 8.27 23.30 2.42
CA ASN A 107 8.11 24.74 2.11
C ASN A 107 6.91 25.03 1.19
N LYS A 108 6.62 24.15 0.22
CA LYS A 108 5.47 24.29 -0.69
C LYS A 108 4.14 23.99 0.01
N ILE A 109 4.10 22.96 0.86
CA ILE A 109 2.94 22.58 1.67
C ILE A 109 2.64 23.68 2.69
N ASP A 110 3.65 24.21 3.38
CA ASP A 110 3.48 25.29 4.35
C ASP A 110 2.95 26.57 3.69
N LYS A 111 3.45 26.91 2.49
CA LYS A 111 2.94 28.04 1.69
C LYS A 111 1.50 27.83 1.22
N LEU A 112 1.15 26.61 0.81
CA LEU A 112 -0.21 26.26 0.39
C LEU A 112 -1.19 26.30 1.56
N ASN A 113 -0.80 25.75 2.71
CA ASN A 113 -1.57 25.77 3.94
C ASN A 113 -1.81 27.20 4.41
N LYS A 114 -0.80 28.07 4.34
CA LYS A 114 -0.97 29.49 4.67
C LYS A 114 -1.99 30.17 3.76
N LYS A 115 -1.95 29.90 2.45
CA LYS A 115 -2.94 30.45 1.50
C LYS A 115 -4.36 29.97 1.81
N TYR A 116 -4.51 28.67 2.10
CA TYR A 116 -5.81 28.08 2.42
C TYR A 116 -6.40 28.65 3.72
N LEU A 117 -5.57 28.83 4.75
CA LEU A 117 -5.98 29.46 6.00
C LEU A 117 -6.41 30.93 5.83
N GLU A 118 -5.74 31.69 4.97
CA GLU A 118 -6.13 33.07 4.63
C GLU A 118 -7.46 33.12 3.86
N GLU A 119 -7.70 32.20 2.93
CA GLU A 119 -9.00 32.05 2.25
C GLU A 119 -10.12 31.75 3.26
N LEU A 120 -9.88 30.84 4.20
CA LEU A 120 -10.85 30.51 5.27
C LEU A 120 -11.12 31.68 6.23
N ARG A 121 -10.11 32.51 6.55
CA ARG A 121 -10.29 33.75 7.31
C ARG A 121 -11.11 34.78 6.54
N THR A 122 -10.82 34.96 5.25
CA THR A 122 -11.54 35.90 4.38
C THR A 122 -13.01 35.54 4.26
N LEU A 123 -13.32 34.23 4.21
CA LEU A 123 -14.67 33.71 4.18
C LEU A 123 -15.37 33.68 5.56
N GLY A 124 -14.66 34.02 6.64
CA GLY A 124 -15.23 34.10 7.99
C GLY A 124 -15.39 32.76 8.72
N TYR A 125 -14.83 31.66 8.20
CA TYR A 125 -14.85 30.35 8.85
C TYR A 125 -13.86 30.25 10.02
N ILE A 126 -12.85 31.11 10.04
CA ILE A 126 -11.84 31.21 11.09
C ILE A 126 -11.77 32.68 11.52
N LYS A 127 -11.95 32.95 12.82
CA LYS A 127 -11.78 34.28 13.43
C LYS A 127 -10.33 34.58 13.77
#